data_AF-A0A9P4TER8-F1
#
_entry.id   AF-A0A9P4TER8-F1
#
_cell.length_a   1.000
_cell.length_b   1.000
_cell.length_c   1.000
_cell.angle_alpha   90.00
_cell.angle_beta   90.00
_cell.angle_gamma   90.00
#
_symmetry.space_group_name_H-M   'P 1'
#
loop_
_entity.id
_entity.type
_entity.pdbx_description
1 polymer ?
#
loop_
_entity_poly.entity_id
_entity_poly.type
_entity_poly.pdbx_seq_one_letter_code
_entity_poly.pdbx_strand_id
1 'polypeptide(L)'
;MTLAIETSCDDTSVAVVEKGVANGSTIARLHFHKKVTSNNTVFQGVHPLFTLKSHQENLATLVAEAIEQLPTYGGVPLVGVHHMQAHALTPRLVSALNANNASTEEAHVKGAPLADGTGAVAPAFPAISVLASGGHTILIRSNSLTDHAILGSTDDIAVGECLDKVARVVLPAEELQTAKSTMYGALLETFAFSQLAKRPAAPEHKRELSGLTAHEHQAMHGSIHGWYTPPTNNEIAIERAKTRWGWSINQPLTKTGGGNKINTMDMSFSGLMTAVERLVRYPTDATTGKMSKQPRSSTDVSLEERRDMALGVMRAAFEHIASRVILALQKATSDIEADQKLPAVVMSGGVASNTFLRHVLASTLCAHGFGDVELFFPPPKYCTDNAAMIGWTGIEMFEAGHVDQLHIRAIRKWPLNELLTPVDDGKM
;
A
#
# COMPACT_ATOMS: atom_id res chain seq x y z
N MET A 1 -14.14 22.82 -7.54
CA MET A 1 -12.93 22.39 -8.27
C MET A 1 -11.72 22.90 -7.55
N THR A 2 -10.65 22.11 -7.47
CA THR A 2 -9.54 22.31 -6.55
C THR A 2 -8.22 22.09 -7.28
N LEU A 3 -7.32 23.07 -7.21
CA LEU A 3 -5.91 22.91 -7.56
C LEU A 3 -5.19 22.29 -6.36
N ALA A 4 -4.51 21.19 -6.59
CA ALA A 4 -3.78 20.47 -5.57
C ALA A 4 -2.30 20.34 -5.95
N ILE A 5 -1.45 20.40 -4.94
CA ILE A 5 0.01 20.31 -5.07
C ILE A 5 0.48 19.23 -4.11
N GLU A 6 1.37 18.36 -4.60
CA GLU A 6 2.11 17.42 -3.78
C GLU A 6 3.62 17.55 -4.06
N THR A 7 4.38 17.83 -2.99
CA THR A 7 5.84 17.99 -2.95
C THR A 7 6.44 17.45 -1.63
N SER A 8 5.82 16.45 -0.99
CA SER A 8 6.25 15.90 0.31
C SER A 8 7.42 14.91 0.22
N CYS A 9 7.47 14.12 -0.86
CA CYS A 9 8.48 13.08 -1.13
C CYS A 9 9.36 13.47 -2.34
N ASP A 10 9.65 12.55 -3.26
CA ASP A 10 10.47 12.79 -4.46
C ASP A 10 9.66 13.13 -5.72
N ASP A 11 8.35 13.10 -5.62
CA ASP A 11 7.43 13.46 -6.68
C ASP A 11 6.98 14.93 -6.57
N THR A 12 7.13 15.68 -7.66
CA THR A 12 6.44 16.97 -7.85
C THR A 12 5.16 16.70 -8.63
N SER A 13 4.00 16.80 -8.00
CA SER A 13 2.72 16.55 -8.65
C SER A 13 1.78 17.73 -8.50
N VAL A 14 1.01 17.98 -9.56
CA VAL A 14 -0.06 18.98 -9.57
C VAL A 14 -1.30 18.35 -10.22
N ALA A 15 -2.46 18.60 -9.64
CA ALA A 15 -3.73 18.10 -10.14
C ALA A 15 -4.83 19.16 -10.03
N VAL A 16 -5.81 19.09 -10.93
CA VAL A 16 -7.07 19.83 -10.85
C VAL A 16 -8.20 18.82 -10.70
N VAL A 17 -8.76 18.77 -9.49
CA VAL A 17 -9.79 17.81 -9.08
C VAL A 17 -11.13 18.52 -8.98
N GLU A 18 -12.15 17.99 -9.65
CA GLU A 18 -13.54 18.40 -9.48
C GLU A 18 -14.30 17.30 -8.76
N LYS A 19 -15.01 17.67 -7.68
CA LYS A 19 -16.02 16.83 -7.05
C LYS A 19 -17.40 17.34 -7.47
N GLY A 20 -18.29 16.42 -7.79
CA GLY A 20 -19.67 16.72 -8.17
C GLY A 20 -20.63 15.60 -7.78
N VAL A 21 -21.87 15.71 -8.24
CA VAL A 21 -22.90 14.70 -8.04
C VAL A 21 -23.50 14.33 -9.40
N ALA A 22 -23.59 13.04 -9.69
CA ALA A 22 -24.27 12.51 -10.87
C ALA A 22 -25.13 11.31 -10.48
N ASN A 23 -26.40 11.30 -10.90
CA ASN A 23 -27.37 10.24 -10.60
C ASN A 23 -27.44 9.90 -9.10
N GLY A 24 -27.42 10.93 -8.25
CA GLY A 24 -27.43 10.77 -6.79
C GLY A 24 -26.13 10.22 -6.19
N SER A 25 -25.08 10.00 -7.00
CA SER A 25 -23.77 9.52 -6.56
C SER A 25 -22.73 10.62 -6.58
N THR A 26 -21.87 10.65 -5.56
CA THR A 26 -20.69 11.50 -5.56
C THR A 26 -19.72 11.04 -6.65
N ILE A 27 -19.26 11.98 -7.48
CA ILE A 27 -18.33 11.72 -8.57
C ILE A 27 -17.09 12.61 -8.49
N ALA A 28 -15.99 12.15 -9.07
CA ALA A 28 -14.77 12.93 -9.23
C ALA A 28 -14.36 13.01 -10.71
N ARG A 29 -13.79 14.15 -11.11
CA ARG A 29 -13.13 14.34 -12.43
C ARG A 29 -11.74 14.93 -12.24
N LEU A 30 -10.79 14.45 -13.03
CA LEU A 30 -9.44 15.00 -13.11
C LEU A 30 -9.31 15.77 -14.41
N HIS A 31 -9.29 17.10 -14.31
CA HIS A 31 -9.08 17.99 -15.47
C HIS A 31 -7.59 18.14 -15.79
N PHE A 32 -6.75 18.04 -14.76
CA PHE A 32 -5.30 18.03 -14.88
C PHE A 32 -4.73 17.05 -13.87
N HIS A 33 -3.72 16.28 -14.28
CA HIS A 33 -2.92 15.47 -13.37
C HIS A 33 -1.57 15.17 -14.02
N LYS A 34 -0.53 15.84 -13.55
CA LYS A 34 0.85 15.61 -13.99
C LYS A 34 1.77 15.42 -12.80
N LYS A 35 2.86 14.69 -13.05
CA LYS A 35 3.85 14.35 -12.05
C LYS A 35 5.24 14.27 -12.67
N VAL A 36 6.23 14.78 -11.96
CA VAL A 36 7.65 14.68 -12.28
C VAL A 36 8.37 14.10 -11.07
N THR A 37 8.97 12.93 -11.24
CA THR A 37 9.75 12.25 -10.19
C THR A 37 11.20 12.69 -10.25
N SER A 38 11.77 13.09 -9.10
CA SER A 38 13.17 13.45 -8.98
C SER A 38 14.08 12.24 -9.25
N ASN A 39 15.07 12.40 -10.13
CA ASN A 39 16.00 11.33 -10.45
C ASN A 39 17.05 11.16 -9.34
N ASN A 40 16.78 10.26 -8.41
CA ASN A 40 17.66 9.94 -7.29
C ASN A 40 18.53 8.68 -7.51
N THR A 41 18.65 8.20 -8.75
CA THR A 41 19.30 6.90 -9.05
C THR A 41 20.73 6.77 -8.51
N VAL A 42 21.51 7.85 -8.59
CA VAL A 42 22.92 7.90 -8.11
C VAL A 42 23.02 7.71 -6.59
N PHE A 43 22.00 8.12 -5.84
CA PHE A 43 21.97 8.06 -4.38
C PHE A 43 21.36 6.75 -3.86
N GLN A 44 20.83 5.90 -4.74
CA GLN A 44 20.16 4.64 -4.38
C GLN A 44 19.02 4.80 -3.35
N GLY A 45 18.40 5.98 -3.32
CA GLY A 45 17.34 6.37 -2.41
C GLY A 45 17.08 7.87 -2.51
N VAL A 46 15.97 8.35 -1.94
CA VAL A 46 15.57 9.77 -2.02
C VAL A 46 16.63 10.67 -1.37
N HIS A 47 17.23 11.58 -2.14
CA HIS A 47 18.18 12.56 -1.63
C HIS A 47 17.50 13.93 -1.43
N PRO A 48 17.34 14.42 -0.18
CA PRO A 48 16.48 15.57 0.10
C PRO A 48 16.83 16.86 -0.66
N LEU A 49 18.13 17.20 -0.76
CA LEU A 49 18.54 18.44 -1.45
C LEU A 49 18.34 18.38 -2.96
N PHE A 50 18.48 17.19 -3.54
CA PHE A 50 18.32 17.00 -4.99
C PHE A 50 16.83 17.00 -5.36
N THR A 51 16.04 16.39 -4.47
CA THR A 51 14.58 16.39 -4.52
C THR A 51 14.01 17.80 -4.39
N LEU A 52 14.48 18.60 -3.41
CA LEU A 52 14.09 20.01 -3.26
C LEU A 52 14.37 20.83 -4.53
N LYS A 53 15.56 20.67 -5.11
CA LYS A 53 15.92 21.35 -6.38
C LYS A 53 14.96 20.94 -7.51
N SER A 54 14.65 19.65 -7.61
CA SER A 54 13.69 19.15 -8.60
C SER A 54 12.30 19.76 -8.40
N HIS A 55 11.79 19.88 -7.17
CA HIS A 55 10.52 20.57 -6.92
C HIS A 55 10.56 22.04 -7.38
N GLN A 56 11.62 22.77 -7.04
CA GLN A 56 11.79 24.17 -7.43
C GLN A 56 11.83 24.37 -8.96
N GLU A 57 12.46 23.45 -9.69
CA GLU A 57 12.56 23.50 -11.16
C GLU A 57 11.24 23.18 -11.87
N ASN A 58 10.38 22.34 -11.28
CA ASN A 58 9.23 21.77 -11.99
C ASN A 58 7.88 22.34 -11.53
N LEU A 59 7.74 22.76 -10.26
CA LEU A 59 6.44 23.11 -9.69
C LEU A 59 5.77 24.28 -10.42
N ALA A 60 6.50 25.36 -10.70
CA ALA A 60 5.93 26.55 -11.33
C ALA A 60 5.35 26.25 -12.72
N THR A 61 6.05 25.44 -13.52
CA THR A 61 5.59 25.01 -14.85
C THR A 61 4.32 24.16 -14.74
N LEU A 62 4.30 23.17 -13.83
CA LEU A 62 3.14 22.32 -13.62
C LEU A 62 1.91 23.11 -13.15
N VAL A 63 2.12 24.10 -12.27
CA VAL A 63 1.05 24.98 -11.78
C VAL A 63 0.53 25.88 -12.91
N ALA A 64 1.40 26.46 -13.74
CA ALA A 64 1.01 27.29 -14.86
C ALA A 64 0.09 26.53 -15.83
N GLU A 65 0.45 25.30 -16.19
CA GLU A 65 -0.39 24.44 -17.04
C GLU A 65 -1.72 24.04 -16.36
N ALA A 66 -1.69 23.79 -15.05
CA ALA A 66 -2.90 23.41 -14.31
C ALA A 66 -3.90 24.55 -14.18
N ILE A 67 -3.43 25.79 -14.02
CA ILE A 67 -4.28 26.99 -13.89
C ILE A 67 -5.13 27.21 -15.15
N GLU A 68 -4.67 26.79 -16.34
CA GLU A 68 -5.46 26.88 -17.58
C GLU A 68 -6.76 26.05 -17.51
N GLN A 69 -6.84 25.07 -16.61
CA GLN A 69 -8.06 24.27 -16.38
C GLN A 69 -9.00 24.88 -15.33
N LEU A 70 -8.59 25.95 -14.64
CA LEU A 70 -9.39 26.57 -13.57
C LEU A 70 -10.24 27.74 -14.11
N PRO A 71 -11.47 27.93 -13.60
CA PRO A 71 -12.25 29.13 -13.87
C PRO A 71 -11.62 30.33 -13.17
N THR A 72 -11.86 31.53 -13.69
CA THR A 72 -11.52 32.78 -13.02
C THR A 72 -12.31 32.89 -11.71
N TYR A 73 -11.60 32.97 -10.58
CA TYR A 73 -12.21 33.15 -9.26
C TYR A 73 -11.32 34.00 -8.35
N GLY A 74 -11.93 34.67 -7.36
CA GLY A 74 -11.23 35.45 -6.34
C GLY A 74 -11.50 34.90 -4.95
N GLY A 75 -10.49 34.91 -4.07
CA GLY A 75 -10.62 34.40 -2.69
C GLY A 75 -10.59 32.87 -2.62
N VAL A 76 -9.47 32.27 -3.05
CA VAL A 76 -9.28 30.81 -3.01
C VAL A 76 -8.92 30.39 -1.58
N PRO A 77 -9.74 29.57 -0.89
CA PRO A 77 -9.39 29.04 0.42
C PRO A 77 -8.19 28.10 0.30
N LEU A 78 -7.35 28.07 1.33
CA LEU A 78 -6.23 27.14 1.44
C LEU A 78 -6.60 26.04 2.42
N VAL A 79 -6.22 24.80 2.11
CA VAL A 79 -6.35 23.64 3.02
C VAL A 79 -5.03 22.90 3.01
N GLY A 80 -4.36 22.87 4.16
CA GLY A 80 -3.21 22.02 4.43
C GLY A 80 -3.67 20.57 4.58
N VAL A 81 -3.05 19.67 3.83
CA VAL A 81 -3.43 18.25 3.83
C VAL A 81 -2.30 17.42 4.42
N HIS A 82 -2.65 16.57 5.38
CA HIS A 82 -1.70 15.63 5.94
C HIS A 82 -1.43 14.49 4.93
N HIS A 83 -0.16 14.26 4.62
CA HIS A 83 0.26 13.28 3.60
C HIS A 83 -0.29 11.86 3.84
N MET A 84 -0.16 11.33 5.06
CA MET A 84 -0.72 10.00 5.42
C MET A 84 -2.26 9.95 5.36
N GLN A 85 -2.95 11.04 5.71
CA GLN A 85 -4.41 11.11 5.60
C GLN A 85 -4.82 10.98 4.14
N ALA A 86 -4.11 11.65 3.22
CA ALA A 86 -4.41 11.58 1.80
C ALA A 86 -4.28 10.15 1.25
N HIS A 87 -3.23 9.43 1.66
CA HIS A 87 -3.09 8.00 1.35
C HIS A 87 -4.26 7.15 1.87
N ALA A 88 -4.68 7.39 3.12
CA ALA A 88 -5.79 6.65 3.72
C ALA A 88 -7.13 6.92 3.02
N LEU A 89 -7.34 8.11 2.46
CA LEU A 89 -8.57 8.50 1.75
C LEU A 89 -8.51 8.26 0.23
N THR A 90 -7.37 7.85 -0.33
CA THR A 90 -7.24 7.49 -1.76
C THR A 90 -8.34 6.55 -2.28
N PRO A 91 -8.81 5.50 -1.58
CA PRO A 91 -9.90 4.67 -2.07
C PRO A 91 -11.20 5.44 -2.30
N ARG A 92 -11.45 6.50 -1.52
CA ARG A 92 -12.63 7.36 -1.64
C ARG A 92 -12.58 8.18 -2.92
N LEU A 93 -11.41 8.75 -3.25
CA LEU A 93 -11.17 9.36 -4.56
C LEU A 93 -11.46 8.36 -5.69
N VAL A 94 -10.93 7.14 -5.58
CA VAL A 94 -11.10 6.11 -6.62
C VAL A 94 -12.56 5.68 -6.77
N SER A 95 -13.29 5.53 -5.66
CA SER A 95 -14.73 5.27 -5.66
C SER A 95 -15.48 6.35 -6.45
N ALA A 96 -15.18 7.63 -6.20
CA ALA A 96 -15.80 8.76 -6.90
C ALA A 96 -15.40 8.85 -8.38
N LEU A 97 -14.14 8.54 -8.74
CA LEU A 97 -13.69 8.48 -10.13
C LEU A 97 -14.39 7.35 -10.91
N ASN A 98 -14.60 6.20 -10.27
CA ASN A 98 -15.26 5.06 -10.88
C ASN A 98 -16.76 5.29 -11.05
N ALA A 99 -17.41 5.96 -10.09
CA ALA A 99 -18.80 6.39 -10.22
C ALA A 99 -19.00 7.33 -11.42
N ASN A 100 -18.05 8.22 -11.71
CA ASN A 100 -18.10 9.07 -12.91
C ASN A 100 -18.08 8.21 -14.19
N ASN A 101 -17.19 7.22 -14.28
CA ASN A 101 -17.08 6.34 -15.44
C ASN A 101 -18.29 5.42 -15.61
N ALA A 102 -19.00 5.08 -14.53
CA ALA A 102 -20.22 4.26 -14.59
C ALA A 102 -21.45 5.03 -15.11
N SER A 103 -21.40 6.36 -15.13
CA SER A 103 -22.50 7.21 -15.62
C SER A 103 -22.62 7.30 -17.15
N THR A 104 -21.66 6.77 -17.90
CA THR A 104 -21.75 6.61 -19.37
C THR A 104 -22.51 5.32 -19.72
N GLU A 105 -23.44 5.38 -20.69
CA GLU A 105 -24.41 4.32 -21.04
C GLU A 105 -23.83 2.90 -21.25
N GLU A 106 -22.55 2.74 -21.57
CA GLU A 106 -21.87 1.44 -21.72
C GLU A 106 -21.68 0.65 -20.41
N ALA A 107 -21.77 1.29 -19.24
CA ALA A 107 -21.54 0.64 -17.95
C ALA A 107 -22.77 -0.11 -17.38
N HIS A 108 -23.97 0.16 -17.88
CA HIS A 108 -25.23 -0.46 -17.42
C HIS A 108 -25.29 -1.99 -17.66
N VAL A 109 -24.44 -2.53 -18.54
CA VAL A 109 -24.37 -3.96 -18.84
C VAL A 109 -23.32 -4.69 -17.98
N LYS A 110 -22.48 -3.98 -17.20
CA LYS A 110 -21.32 -4.56 -16.49
C LYS A 110 -21.25 -4.25 -15.00
N GLY A 111 -22.38 -4.26 -14.29
CA GLY A 111 -22.53 -4.37 -12.82
C GLY A 111 -21.33 -3.95 -11.97
N ALA A 112 -20.91 -2.69 -12.03
CA ALA A 112 -20.05 -2.13 -10.98
C ALA A 112 -20.90 -2.07 -9.69
N PRO A 113 -20.36 -2.41 -8.52
CA PRO A 113 -21.10 -2.18 -7.28
C PRO A 113 -21.33 -0.67 -7.19
N LEU A 114 -22.59 -0.26 -7.38
CA LEU A 114 -23.04 1.06 -6.96
C LEU A 114 -22.90 1.05 -5.44
N ALA A 115 -22.15 2.01 -4.89
CA ALA A 115 -22.22 2.31 -3.47
C ALA A 115 -23.71 2.36 -3.09
N ASP A 116 -24.10 1.56 -2.08
CA ASP A 116 -25.45 1.45 -1.51
C ASP A 116 -26.20 2.76 -1.75
N GLY A 117 -27.20 2.79 -2.65
CA GLY A 117 -27.73 3.96 -3.39
C GLY A 117 -28.05 5.26 -2.62
N THR A 118 -27.08 5.79 -1.89
CA THR A 118 -27.11 6.85 -0.89
C THR A 118 -26.18 8.01 -1.28
N GLY A 119 -25.45 7.85 -2.39
CA GLY A 119 -24.45 8.80 -2.84
C GLY A 119 -23.18 8.89 -2.01
N ALA A 120 -23.05 8.01 -1.01
CA ALA A 120 -21.89 7.92 -0.14
C ALA A 120 -20.66 7.40 -0.90
N VAL A 121 -19.50 7.99 -0.60
CA VAL A 121 -18.22 7.57 -1.16
C VAL A 121 -17.65 6.42 -0.34
N ALA A 122 -17.22 5.35 -1.00
CA ALA A 122 -16.67 4.15 -0.35
C ALA A 122 -15.13 4.21 -0.21
N PRO A 123 -14.54 3.61 0.83
CA PRO A 123 -15.21 3.03 1.99
C PRO A 123 -15.81 4.12 2.88
N ALA A 124 -16.93 3.77 3.53
CA ALA A 124 -17.44 4.53 4.67
C ALA A 124 -16.50 4.32 5.87
N PHE A 125 -16.56 5.25 6.82
CA PHE A 125 -15.93 5.04 8.12
C PHE A 125 -16.80 4.15 9.01
N PRO A 126 -16.22 3.33 9.92
CA PRO A 126 -14.78 3.19 10.16
C PRO A 126 -14.07 2.33 9.09
N ALA A 127 -12.78 2.58 8.91
CA ALA A 127 -11.92 1.78 8.03
C ALA A 127 -10.55 1.51 8.67
N ILE A 128 -9.95 0.36 8.35
CA ILE A 128 -8.58 0.00 8.71
C ILE A 128 -7.74 0.04 7.45
N SER A 129 -6.75 0.94 7.42
CA SER A 129 -5.86 1.13 6.28
C SER A 129 -4.47 0.60 6.58
N VAL A 130 -3.92 -0.19 5.66
CA VAL A 130 -2.49 -0.47 5.61
C VAL A 130 -1.89 0.37 4.49
N LEU A 131 -0.93 1.23 4.84
CA LEU A 131 -0.09 1.90 3.87
C LEU A 131 1.20 1.10 3.72
N ALA A 132 1.34 0.38 2.60
CA ALA A 132 2.48 -0.45 2.26
C ALA A 132 3.18 0.09 1.00
N SER A 133 4.16 0.96 1.19
CA SER A 133 4.96 1.59 0.14
C SER A 133 6.45 1.27 0.29
N GLY A 134 7.28 1.88 -0.57
CA GLY A 134 8.74 1.81 -0.44
C GLY A 134 9.26 2.49 0.84
N GLY A 135 8.56 3.52 1.35
CA GLY A 135 8.99 4.29 2.52
C GLY A 135 8.12 4.12 3.77
N HIS A 136 6.93 3.53 3.63
CA HIS A 136 5.97 3.43 4.73
C HIS A 136 5.43 2.00 4.86
N THR A 137 5.30 1.53 6.11
CA THR A 137 4.50 0.35 6.46
C THR A 137 3.78 0.64 7.76
N ILE A 138 2.56 1.15 7.64
CA ILE A 138 1.78 1.70 8.75
C ILE A 138 0.37 1.13 8.69
N LEU A 139 -0.15 0.75 9.87
CA LEU A 139 -1.53 0.34 10.10
C LEU A 139 -2.28 1.49 10.78
N ILE A 140 -3.34 1.96 10.14
CA ILE A 140 -4.10 3.14 10.54
C ILE A 140 -5.57 2.71 10.74
N ARG A 141 -6.19 3.14 11.83
CA ARG A 141 -7.65 3.11 12.00
C ARG A 141 -8.18 4.51 11.76
N SER A 142 -9.18 4.62 10.89
CA SER A 142 -9.89 5.87 10.60
C SER A 142 -11.33 5.71 11.05
N ASN A 143 -11.73 6.43 12.10
CA ASN A 143 -13.11 6.42 12.61
C ASN A 143 -13.97 7.50 11.93
N SER A 144 -13.35 8.55 11.43
CA SER A 144 -13.99 9.62 10.68
C SER A 144 -12.98 10.28 9.74
N LEU A 145 -13.37 11.36 9.07
CA LEU A 145 -12.49 12.18 8.23
C LEU A 145 -11.33 12.81 9.03
N THR A 146 -11.51 13.03 10.34
CA THR A 146 -10.54 13.75 11.18
C THR A 146 -10.06 12.95 12.39
N ASP A 147 -10.68 11.81 12.69
CA ASP A 147 -10.26 10.89 13.75
C ASP A 147 -9.51 9.69 13.16
N HIS A 148 -8.19 9.74 13.30
CA HIS A 148 -7.26 8.73 12.83
C HIS A 148 -6.31 8.32 13.96
N ALA A 149 -6.07 7.01 14.08
CA ALA A 149 -5.11 6.45 15.01
C ALA A 149 -4.13 5.53 14.28
N ILE A 150 -2.83 5.76 14.47
CA ILE A 150 -1.80 4.80 14.07
C ILE A 150 -1.85 3.65 15.07
N LEU A 151 -2.26 2.49 14.59
CA LEU A 151 -2.36 1.27 15.39
C LEU A 151 -1.02 0.55 15.52
N GLY A 152 -0.18 0.65 14.48
CA GLY A 152 1.16 0.08 14.46
C GLY A 152 1.94 0.55 13.24
N SER A 153 3.26 0.53 13.35
CA SER A 153 4.18 0.87 12.26
C SER A 153 5.35 -0.11 12.23
N THR A 154 6.14 -0.06 11.17
CA THR A 154 7.44 -0.73 11.17
C THR A 154 8.44 0.01 12.07
N ASP A 155 9.17 -0.73 12.90
CA ASP A 155 10.24 -0.19 13.75
C ASP A 155 11.59 -0.10 13.00
N ASP A 156 11.70 -0.75 11.84
CA ASP A 156 12.96 -0.84 11.07
C ASP A 156 12.84 -0.27 9.65
N ILE A 157 12.59 -1.10 8.64
CA ILE A 157 12.47 -0.74 7.23
C ILE A 157 11.03 -0.98 6.77
N ALA A 158 10.59 -0.27 5.75
CA ALA A 158 9.30 -0.54 5.12
C ALA A 158 9.31 -1.89 4.37
N VAL A 159 8.15 -2.50 4.21
CA VAL A 159 8.00 -3.76 3.45
C VAL A 159 8.43 -3.58 1.99
N GLY A 160 8.14 -2.45 1.35
CA GLY A 160 8.59 -2.17 -0.01
C GLY A 160 10.11 -2.14 -0.11
N GLU A 161 10.78 -1.42 0.80
CA GLU A 161 12.24 -1.40 0.88
C GLU A 161 12.83 -2.79 1.15
N CYS A 162 12.21 -3.57 2.04
CA CYS A 162 12.61 -4.96 2.30
C CYS A 162 12.57 -5.80 1.01
N LEU A 163 11.45 -5.74 0.27
CA LEU A 163 11.30 -6.48 -0.98
C LEU A 163 12.30 -6.02 -2.05
N ASP A 164 12.54 -4.72 -2.17
CA ASP A 164 13.52 -4.18 -3.12
C ASP A 164 14.95 -4.63 -2.80
N LYS A 165 15.35 -4.62 -1.52
CA LYS A 165 16.67 -5.11 -1.10
C LYS A 165 16.80 -6.62 -1.32
N VAL A 166 15.78 -7.40 -1.00
CA VAL A 166 15.75 -8.84 -1.28
C VAL A 166 15.84 -9.12 -2.77
N ALA A 167 15.15 -8.34 -3.60
CA ALA A 167 15.20 -8.47 -5.05
C ALA A 167 16.61 -8.29 -5.59
N ARG A 168 17.38 -7.31 -5.09
CA ARG A 168 18.79 -7.12 -5.49
C ARG A 168 19.69 -8.30 -5.16
N VAL A 169 19.36 -9.07 -4.12
CA VAL A 169 20.14 -10.24 -3.67
C VAL A 169 19.73 -11.51 -4.43
N VAL A 170 18.43 -11.67 -4.66
CA VAL A 170 17.84 -12.91 -5.17
C VAL A 170 17.73 -12.91 -6.70
N LEU A 171 17.51 -11.77 -7.35
CA LEU A 171 17.35 -11.71 -8.79
C LEU A 171 18.69 -11.88 -9.51
N PRO A 172 18.74 -12.67 -10.60
CA PRO A 172 19.87 -12.67 -11.53
C PRO A 172 20.13 -11.27 -12.11
N ALA A 173 21.39 -11.00 -12.49
CA ALA A 173 21.78 -9.71 -13.06
C ALA A 173 21.00 -9.37 -14.34
N GLU A 174 20.70 -10.36 -15.17
CA GLU A 174 19.91 -10.21 -16.40
C GLU A 174 18.49 -9.70 -16.11
N GLU A 175 17.83 -10.24 -15.09
CA GLU A 175 16.50 -9.80 -14.67
C GLU A 175 16.51 -8.35 -14.18
N LEU A 176 17.50 -7.98 -13.37
CA LEU A 176 17.66 -6.61 -12.86
C LEU A 176 17.88 -5.59 -13.98
N GLN A 177 18.55 -5.97 -15.08
CA GLN A 177 18.76 -5.11 -16.24
C GLN A 177 17.48 -4.84 -17.04
N THR A 178 16.45 -5.69 -16.92
CA THR A 178 15.15 -5.45 -17.56
C THR A 178 14.29 -4.41 -16.84
N ALA A 179 14.67 -4.06 -15.61
CA ALA A 179 13.90 -3.16 -14.76
C ALA A 179 13.91 -1.72 -15.32
N LYS A 180 12.72 -1.18 -15.56
CA LYS A 180 12.52 0.21 -15.99
C LYS A 180 12.58 1.23 -14.85
N SER A 181 12.69 0.75 -13.61
CA SER A 181 12.71 1.58 -12.40
C SER A 181 13.49 0.88 -11.29
N THR A 182 13.75 1.58 -10.19
CA THR A 182 14.38 1.05 -8.97
C THR A 182 13.41 0.34 -8.02
N MET A 183 12.11 0.26 -8.37
CA MET A 183 11.09 -0.48 -7.62
C MET A 183 11.10 -1.96 -8.06
N TYR A 184 11.95 -2.76 -7.44
CA TYR A 184 12.16 -4.15 -7.81
C TYR A 184 11.14 -5.13 -7.22
N GLY A 185 10.29 -4.71 -6.28
CA GLY A 185 9.27 -5.56 -5.66
C GLY A 185 8.32 -6.23 -6.67
N ALA A 186 7.91 -5.50 -7.72
CA ALA A 186 7.06 -6.06 -8.79
C ALA A 186 7.82 -7.09 -9.67
N LEU A 187 9.12 -6.87 -9.88
CA LEU A 187 9.99 -7.81 -10.57
C LEU A 187 10.22 -9.06 -9.73
N LEU A 188 10.39 -8.91 -8.41
CA LEU A 188 10.50 -10.02 -7.46
C LEU A 188 9.26 -10.93 -7.50
N GLU A 189 8.06 -10.33 -7.52
CA GLU A 189 6.80 -11.07 -7.68
C GLU A 189 6.80 -11.86 -9.00
N THR A 190 7.07 -11.17 -10.11
CA THR A 190 7.08 -11.80 -11.45
C THR A 190 8.08 -12.96 -11.51
N PHE A 191 9.28 -12.76 -10.96
CA PHE A 191 10.33 -13.78 -10.92
C PHE A 191 9.90 -15.02 -10.13
N ALA A 192 9.32 -14.81 -8.93
CA ALA A 192 8.89 -15.90 -8.04
C ALA A 192 7.79 -16.77 -8.65
N PHE A 193 6.86 -16.17 -9.41
CA PHE A 193 5.68 -16.86 -9.95
C PHE A 193 5.81 -17.25 -11.44
N SER A 194 6.94 -16.98 -12.09
CA SER A 194 7.12 -17.17 -13.55
C SER A 194 6.85 -18.60 -14.07
N GLN A 195 7.00 -19.64 -13.24
CA GLN A 195 6.72 -21.04 -13.60
C GLN A 195 5.29 -21.51 -13.29
N LEU A 196 4.59 -20.82 -12.38
CA LEU A 196 3.21 -21.14 -12.01
C LEU A 196 2.20 -20.52 -13.01
N ALA A 197 2.66 -19.58 -13.83
CA ALA A 197 1.87 -18.90 -14.84
C ALA A 197 1.79 -19.68 -16.17
N LYS A 198 0.96 -20.74 -16.25
CA LYS A 198 0.25 -21.00 -17.51
C LYS A 198 -0.79 -19.89 -17.66
N ARG A 199 -0.38 -18.77 -18.24
CA ARG A 199 -1.20 -17.58 -18.43
C ARG A 199 -2.19 -17.83 -19.59
N PRO A 200 -3.51 -17.98 -19.40
CA PRO A 200 -4.39 -17.23 -20.28
C PRO A 200 -4.09 -15.75 -19.98
N ALA A 201 -3.97 -14.92 -21.01
CA ALA A 201 -3.95 -13.48 -20.82
C ALA A 201 -5.08 -13.14 -19.85
N ALA A 202 -4.75 -12.47 -18.74
CA ALA A 202 -5.78 -11.98 -17.84
C ALA A 202 -6.79 -11.24 -18.72
N PRO A 203 -8.09 -11.56 -18.67
CA PRO A 203 -9.04 -10.76 -19.40
C PRO A 203 -8.79 -9.31 -18.98
N GLU A 204 -8.49 -8.43 -19.94
CA GLU A 204 -8.44 -6.98 -19.77
C GLU A 204 -9.86 -6.43 -19.48
N HIS A 205 -10.61 -7.13 -18.65
CA HIS A 205 -11.87 -6.64 -18.15
C HIS A 205 -11.57 -5.70 -16.99
N LYS A 206 -11.52 -4.43 -17.39
CA LYS A 206 -11.75 -3.16 -16.69
C LYS A 206 -12.83 -3.20 -15.59
N ARG A 207 -12.78 -4.17 -14.69
CA ARG A 207 -13.52 -4.16 -13.45
C ARG A 207 -12.48 -3.77 -12.40
N GLU A 208 -12.33 -2.47 -12.18
CA GLU A 208 -11.64 -1.97 -11.00
C GLU A 208 -12.53 -2.33 -9.81
N LEU A 209 -12.28 -3.52 -9.26
CA LEU A 209 -13.04 -4.18 -8.21
C LEU A 209 -12.65 -3.61 -6.85
N SER A 210 -13.05 -2.37 -6.58
CA SER A 210 -12.96 -1.78 -5.24
C SER A 210 -14.18 -2.18 -4.42
N GLY A 211 -13.98 -2.73 -3.21
CA GLY A 211 -15.07 -3.04 -2.28
C GLY A 211 -15.63 -4.46 -2.39
N LEU A 212 -14.87 -5.41 -2.95
CA LEU A 212 -15.24 -6.83 -2.85
C LEU A 212 -14.94 -7.37 -1.45
N THR A 213 -15.69 -8.37 -1.03
CA THR A 213 -15.42 -9.10 0.21
C THR A 213 -14.12 -9.90 0.15
N ALA A 214 -13.57 -10.25 1.32
CA ALA A 214 -12.42 -11.14 1.40
C ALA A 214 -12.67 -12.51 0.74
N HIS A 215 -13.87 -13.07 0.86
CA HIS A 215 -14.27 -14.29 0.16
C HIS A 215 -14.14 -14.17 -1.37
N GLU A 216 -14.65 -13.07 -1.94
CA GLU A 216 -14.58 -12.83 -3.39
C GLU A 216 -13.15 -12.62 -3.87
N HIS A 217 -12.33 -11.89 -3.11
CA HIS A 217 -10.90 -11.71 -3.42
C HIS A 217 -10.12 -13.02 -3.35
N GLN A 218 -10.40 -13.85 -2.34
CA GLN A 218 -9.77 -15.17 -2.20
C GLN A 218 -10.08 -16.05 -3.42
N ALA A 219 -11.35 -16.07 -3.86
CA ALA A 219 -11.78 -16.83 -5.04
C ALA A 219 -11.13 -16.31 -6.33
N MET A 220 -11.05 -15.00 -6.52
CA MET A 220 -10.48 -14.37 -7.72
C MET A 220 -9.02 -14.75 -7.95
N HIS A 221 -8.22 -14.78 -6.88
CA HIS A 221 -6.79 -15.07 -6.96
C HIS A 221 -6.43 -16.54 -6.71
N GLY A 222 -7.41 -17.38 -6.36
CA GLY A 222 -7.21 -18.79 -6.00
C GLY A 222 -6.68 -19.66 -7.15
N SER A 223 -6.89 -19.28 -8.41
CA SER A 223 -6.35 -20.02 -9.57
C SER A 223 -4.83 -19.94 -9.70
N ILE A 224 -4.23 -18.82 -9.26
CA ILE A 224 -2.78 -18.58 -9.32
C ILE A 224 -2.13 -18.94 -7.98
N HIS A 225 -2.77 -18.53 -6.88
CA HIS A 225 -2.18 -18.59 -5.55
C HIS A 225 -2.79 -19.69 -4.67
N GLY A 226 -3.64 -20.56 -5.20
CA GLY A 226 -4.36 -21.60 -4.43
C GLY A 226 -3.48 -22.67 -3.78
N TRP A 227 -2.18 -22.69 -4.05
CA TRP A 227 -1.21 -23.48 -3.29
C TRP A 227 -0.98 -22.91 -1.87
N TYR A 228 -1.24 -21.61 -1.67
CA TYR A 228 -1.15 -20.94 -0.38
C TYR A 228 -2.45 -21.15 0.39
N THR A 229 -2.29 -21.47 1.67
CA THR A 229 -3.38 -21.47 2.65
C THR A 229 -2.83 -20.81 3.90
N PRO A 230 -3.61 -20.03 4.66
CA PRO A 230 -3.13 -19.50 5.93
C PRO A 230 -2.85 -20.63 6.92
N PRO A 231 -1.79 -20.56 7.75
CA PRO A 231 -1.60 -21.52 8.83
C PRO A 231 -2.68 -21.33 9.90
N THR A 232 -3.21 -22.42 10.45
CA THR A 232 -4.23 -22.36 11.52
C THR A 232 -3.62 -22.17 12.91
N ASN A 233 -2.32 -22.45 13.07
CA ASN A 233 -1.56 -22.24 14.31
C ASN A 233 -0.05 -22.07 14.04
N ASN A 234 0.70 -21.71 15.08
CA ASN A 234 2.15 -21.47 14.99
C ASN A 234 2.97 -22.73 14.63
N GLU A 235 2.53 -23.91 15.05
CA GLU A 235 3.26 -25.16 14.76
C GLU A 235 3.22 -25.46 13.26
N ILE A 236 2.04 -25.34 12.65
CA ILE A 236 1.83 -25.48 11.21
C ILE A 236 2.58 -24.37 10.45
N ALA A 237 2.60 -23.14 10.97
CA ALA A 237 3.36 -22.06 10.37
C ALA A 237 4.87 -22.38 10.32
N ILE A 238 5.44 -22.92 11.41
CA ILE A 238 6.85 -23.32 11.49
C ILE A 238 7.13 -24.49 10.55
N GLU A 239 6.25 -25.50 10.52
CA GLU A 239 6.42 -26.66 9.65
C GLU A 239 6.42 -26.28 8.17
N ARG A 240 5.45 -25.47 7.75
CA ARG A 240 5.35 -24.97 6.37
C ARG A 240 6.45 -24.01 5.98
N ALA A 241 7.17 -23.45 6.94
CA ALA A 241 8.31 -22.62 6.65
C ALA A 241 9.51 -23.42 6.13
N LYS A 242 9.57 -24.73 6.36
CA LYS A 242 10.63 -25.60 5.88
C LYS A 242 10.54 -25.79 4.37
N THR A 243 11.64 -25.56 3.69
CA THR A 243 11.76 -25.75 2.24
C THR A 243 12.51 -27.05 1.93
N ARG A 244 12.43 -27.49 0.66
CA ARG A 244 13.20 -28.63 0.14
C ARG A 244 14.72 -28.45 0.24
N TRP A 245 15.18 -27.22 0.49
CA TRP A 245 16.59 -26.85 0.62
C TRP A 245 17.10 -26.94 2.07
N GLY A 246 16.26 -27.39 3.01
CA GLY A 246 16.60 -27.54 4.43
C GLY A 246 16.57 -26.25 5.24
N TRP A 247 16.37 -25.09 4.60
CA TRP A 247 16.22 -23.81 5.28
C TRP A 247 14.75 -23.41 5.43
N SER A 248 14.50 -22.49 6.37
CA SER A 248 13.20 -21.87 6.60
C SER A 248 13.33 -20.38 6.85
N ILE A 249 12.38 -19.59 6.34
CA ILE A 249 12.24 -18.17 6.65
C ILE A 249 11.15 -18.03 7.70
N ASN A 250 11.54 -17.63 8.91
CA ASN A 250 10.63 -17.46 10.04
C ASN A 250 9.84 -16.16 9.90
N GLN A 251 8.65 -16.13 10.52
CA GLN A 251 7.89 -14.89 10.64
C GLN A 251 8.66 -13.85 11.47
N PRO A 252 8.58 -12.56 11.13
CA PRO A 252 9.19 -11.51 11.93
C PRO A 252 8.64 -11.46 13.37
N LEU A 253 9.42 -10.91 14.30
CA LEU A 253 9.07 -10.75 15.73
C LEU A 253 8.78 -12.07 16.50
N THR A 254 9.14 -13.24 15.97
CA THR A 254 8.92 -14.54 16.65
C THR A 254 9.93 -14.89 17.75
N LYS A 255 11.05 -14.16 17.87
CA LYS A 255 12.12 -14.44 18.85
C LYS A 255 12.82 -13.18 19.36
N THR A 256 12.28 -12.55 20.39
CA THR A 256 13.03 -11.60 21.22
C THR A 256 12.83 -12.00 22.68
N GLY A 257 13.90 -12.51 23.30
CA GLY A 257 13.94 -12.66 24.76
C GLY A 257 13.74 -11.29 25.38
N GLY A 258 12.58 -11.09 26.02
CA GLY A 258 12.21 -9.83 26.66
C GLY A 258 11.68 -8.71 25.75
N GLY A 259 11.39 -8.96 24.46
CA GLY A 259 10.89 -7.92 23.52
C GLY A 259 9.37 -8.01 23.22
N ASN A 260 8.81 -6.94 22.65
CA ASN A 260 7.37 -6.80 22.35
C ASN A 260 6.78 -8.04 21.66
N LYS A 261 5.61 -8.45 22.19
CA LYS A 261 4.97 -9.75 21.95
C LYS A 261 4.44 -9.84 20.52
N ILE A 262 4.34 -11.07 20.00
CA ILE A 262 3.64 -11.42 18.75
C ILE A 262 2.21 -10.84 18.62
N ASN A 263 1.64 -10.39 19.75
CA ASN A 263 0.31 -9.78 19.87
C ASN A 263 0.32 -8.24 19.79
N THR A 264 1.44 -7.57 19.51
CA THR A 264 1.43 -6.13 19.19
C THR A 264 1.15 -5.92 17.71
N MET A 265 0.63 -4.73 17.38
CA MET A 265 0.37 -4.35 15.98
C MET A 265 1.64 -3.79 15.29
N ASP A 266 2.78 -3.83 15.97
CA ASP A 266 4.06 -3.39 15.44
C ASP A 266 4.58 -4.37 14.37
N MET A 267 5.38 -3.84 13.47
CA MET A 267 5.95 -4.57 12.35
C MET A 267 7.48 -4.45 12.29
N SER A 268 8.13 -5.42 11.66
CA SER A 268 9.58 -5.42 11.43
C SER A 268 9.86 -6.33 10.24
N PHE A 269 10.77 -5.90 9.35
CA PHE A 269 11.10 -6.61 8.12
C PHE A 269 12.60 -6.77 7.90
N SER A 270 13.46 -6.06 8.65
CA SER A 270 14.93 -6.14 8.47
C SER A 270 15.49 -7.57 8.60
N GLY A 271 14.93 -8.36 9.53
CA GLY A 271 15.33 -9.75 9.74
C GLY A 271 15.10 -10.66 8.52
N LEU A 272 14.14 -10.34 7.66
CA LEU A 272 13.87 -11.11 6.43
C LEU A 272 15.00 -10.91 5.41
N MET A 273 15.44 -9.67 5.22
CA MET A 273 16.58 -9.36 4.35
C MET A 273 17.84 -10.09 4.83
N THR A 274 18.19 -9.97 6.12
CA THR A 274 19.37 -10.64 6.68
C THR A 274 19.28 -12.16 6.56
N ALA A 275 18.08 -12.74 6.69
CA ALA A 275 17.89 -14.17 6.49
C ALA A 275 18.24 -14.57 5.05
N VAL A 276 17.74 -13.85 4.05
CA VAL A 276 18.00 -14.13 2.62
C VAL A 276 19.48 -13.99 2.27
N GLU A 277 20.14 -12.91 2.71
CA GLU A 277 21.56 -12.71 2.46
C GLU A 277 22.39 -13.87 2.99
N ARG A 278 22.04 -14.38 4.18
CA ARG A 278 22.70 -15.55 4.77
C ARG A 278 22.43 -16.81 3.95
N LEU A 279 21.20 -17.03 3.48
CA LEU A 279 20.86 -18.19 2.65
C LEU A 279 21.58 -18.17 1.32
N VAL A 280 21.70 -17.02 0.67
CA VAL A 280 22.48 -16.88 -0.58
C VAL A 280 23.95 -17.17 -0.32
N ARG A 281 24.51 -16.62 0.77
CA ARG A 281 25.94 -16.75 1.09
C ARG A 281 26.35 -18.12 1.62
N TYR A 282 25.50 -18.80 2.38
CA TYR A 282 25.84 -20.03 3.09
C TYR A 282 24.86 -21.15 2.73
N PRO A 283 25.33 -22.26 2.12
CA PRO A 283 24.45 -23.37 1.76
C PRO A 283 23.91 -24.04 3.02
N THR A 284 22.66 -24.49 2.94
CA THR A 284 22.02 -25.30 3.98
C THR A 284 21.94 -26.74 3.51
N ASP A 285 22.29 -27.67 4.38
CA ASP A 285 22.15 -29.10 4.10
C ASP A 285 20.67 -29.48 4.13
N ALA A 286 20.15 -29.97 3.01
CA ALA A 286 18.73 -30.28 2.84
C ALA A 286 18.23 -31.41 3.78
N THR A 287 19.11 -32.31 4.21
CA THR A 287 18.75 -33.46 5.05
C THR A 287 18.76 -33.09 6.53
N THR A 288 19.76 -32.32 6.95
CA THR A 288 19.99 -31.98 8.37
C THR A 288 19.45 -30.60 8.75
N GLY A 289 19.13 -29.74 7.79
CA GLY A 289 18.73 -28.34 7.98
C GLY A 289 19.84 -27.46 8.57
N LYS A 290 21.08 -27.95 8.62
CA LYS A 290 22.22 -27.21 9.20
C LYS A 290 22.87 -26.35 8.13
N MET A 291 23.00 -25.06 8.44
CA MET A 291 23.71 -24.13 7.57
C MET A 291 25.23 -24.32 7.70
N SER A 292 25.90 -24.42 6.55
CA SER A 292 27.34 -24.50 6.45
C SER A 292 28.01 -23.19 6.90
N LYS A 293 29.22 -23.30 7.45
CA LYS A 293 30.08 -22.13 7.74
C LYS A 293 30.91 -21.69 6.53
N GLN A 294 30.99 -22.54 5.50
CA GLN A 294 31.73 -22.23 4.28
C GLN A 294 30.83 -21.44 3.32
N PRO A 295 31.27 -20.26 2.86
CA PRO A 295 30.49 -19.48 1.91
C PRO A 295 30.47 -20.14 0.52
N ARG A 296 29.36 -20.00 -0.21
CA ARG A 296 29.22 -20.34 -1.63
C ARG A 296 29.25 -19.09 -2.51
N SER A 297 29.53 -19.25 -3.80
CA SER A 297 29.34 -18.17 -4.76
C SER A 297 27.85 -17.91 -4.98
N SER A 298 27.48 -16.66 -5.26
CA SER A 298 26.10 -16.35 -5.66
C SER A 298 25.70 -17.07 -6.94
N THR A 299 26.64 -17.38 -7.84
CA THR A 299 26.39 -18.16 -9.06
C THR A 299 26.01 -19.61 -8.79
N ASP A 300 26.34 -20.14 -7.60
CA ASP A 300 26.06 -21.52 -7.22
C ASP A 300 24.62 -21.70 -6.72
N VAL A 301 23.89 -20.59 -6.50
CA VAL A 301 22.48 -20.61 -6.10
C VAL A 301 21.62 -20.77 -7.35
N SER A 302 20.94 -21.90 -7.45
CA SER A 302 20.09 -22.22 -8.59
C SER A 302 18.93 -21.21 -8.72
N LEU A 303 18.39 -21.07 -9.94
CA LEU A 303 17.22 -20.22 -10.18
C LEU A 303 16.00 -20.68 -9.36
N GLU A 304 15.85 -22.00 -9.17
CA GLU A 304 14.75 -22.58 -8.40
C GLU A 304 14.86 -22.24 -6.91
N GLU A 305 16.07 -22.32 -6.33
CA GLU A 305 16.30 -21.92 -4.95
C GLU A 305 16.07 -20.42 -4.75
N ARG A 306 16.52 -19.58 -5.71
CA ARG A 306 16.25 -18.14 -5.71
C ARG A 306 14.75 -17.83 -5.72
N ARG A 307 13.97 -18.52 -6.55
CA ARG A 307 12.50 -18.36 -6.58
C ARG A 307 11.85 -18.73 -5.25
N ASP A 308 12.27 -19.84 -4.65
CA ASP A 308 11.78 -20.24 -3.33
C ASP A 308 12.14 -19.22 -2.25
N MET A 309 13.34 -18.61 -2.30
CA MET A 309 13.72 -17.53 -1.39
C MET A 309 12.81 -16.31 -1.57
N ALA A 310 12.58 -15.87 -2.82
CA ALA A 310 11.66 -14.77 -3.12
C ALA A 310 10.24 -15.04 -2.59
N LEU A 311 9.74 -16.25 -2.83
CA LEU A 311 8.43 -16.68 -2.37
C LEU A 311 8.34 -16.73 -0.83
N GLY A 312 9.34 -17.32 -0.18
CA GLY A 312 9.40 -17.45 1.27
C GLY A 312 9.43 -16.10 1.99
N VAL A 313 10.16 -15.12 1.44
CA VAL A 313 10.18 -13.74 1.97
C VAL A 313 8.84 -13.06 1.79
N MET A 314 8.28 -13.08 0.58
CA MET A 314 6.99 -12.46 0.32
C MET A 314 5.91 -13.06 1.23
N ARG A 315 5.89 -14.39 1.37
CA ARG A 315 4.98 -15.07 2.29
C ARG A 315 5.16 -14.58 3.72
N ALA A 316 6.38 -14.62 4.25
CA ALA A 316 6.65 -14.20 5.63
C ALA A 316 6.29 -12.73 5.88
N ALA A 317 6.59 -11.84 4.93
CA ALA A 317 6.26 -10.42 5.02
C ALA A 317 4.74 -10.16 4.94
N PHE A 318 4.04 -10.83 4.04
CA PHE A 318 2.61 -10.61 3.83
C PHE A 318 1.75 -11.28 4.90
N GLU A 319 2.14 -12.45 5.41
CA GLU A 319 1.56 -13.06 6.61
C GLU A 319 1.72 -12.13 7.82
N HIS A 320 2.90 -11.51 7.96
CA HIS A 320 3.16 -10.54 9.02
C HIS A 320 2.17 -9.38 8.96
N ILE A 321 2.02 -8.75 7.80
CA ILE A 321 1.03 -7.67 7.60
C ILE A 321 -0.39 -8.15 7.86
N ALA A 322 -0.80 -9.28 7.28
CA ALA A 322 -2.16 -9.81 7.41
C ALA A 322 -2.52 -10.10 8.86
N SER A 323 -1.60 -10.68 9.64
CA SER A 323 -1.83 -10.93 11.08
C SER A 323 -2.09 -9.65 11.88
N ARG A 324 -1.45 -8.52 11.53
CA ARG A 324 -1.70 -7.23 12.19
C ARG A 324 -3.05 -6.63 11.82
N VAL A 325 -3.49 -6.84 10.57
CA VAL A 325 -4.86 -6.49 10.15
C VAL A 325 -5.89 -7.31 10.94
N ILE A 326 -5.65 -8.60 11.16
CA ILE A 326 -6.50 -9.43 12.03
C ILE A 326 -6.58 -8.88 13.44
N LEU A 327 -5.43 -8.55 14.06
CA LEU A 327 -5.42 -7.97 15.41
C LEU A 327 -6.21 -6.65 15.47
N ALA A 328 -6.06 -5.79 14.45
CA ALA A 328 -6.79 -4.53 14.37
C ALA A 328 -8.30 -4.73 14.20
N LEU A 329 -8.72 -5.67 13.35
CA LEU A 329 -10.12 -6.03 13.19
C LEU A 329 -10.70 -6.63 14.47
N GLN A 330 -10.01 -7.56 15.12
CA GLN A 330 -10.45 -8.13 16.40
C GLN A 330 -10.64 -7.06 17.47
N LYS A 331 -9.72 -6.11 17.57
CA LYS A 331 -9.84 -4.96 18.47
C LYS A 331 -10.99 -4.04 18.09
N ALA A 332 -11.21 -3.80 16.80
CA ALA A 332 -12.34 -3.00 16.35
C ALA A 332 -13.69 -3.71 16.61
N THR A 333 -13.75 -5.03 16.41
CA THR A 333 -14.95 -5.83 16.64
C THR A 333 -15.30 -5.97 18.12
N SER A 334 -14.33 -5.93 19.03
CA SER A 334 -14.62 -5.91 20.47
C SER A 334 -15.28 -4.61 20.93
N ASP A 335 -15.15 -3.53 20.15
CA ASP A 335 -15.61 -2.19 20.50
C ASP A 335 -16.98 -1.85 19.88
N ILE A 336 -17.58 -2.73 19.06
CA ILE A 336 -18.82 -2.49 18.32
C ILE A 336 -19.99 -3.36 18.82
N GLU A 337 -21.22 -2.84 18.68
CA GLU A 337 -22.44 -3.62 18.90
C GLU A 337 -22.65 -4.63 17.75
N ALA A 338 -23.40 -5.72 18.03
CA ALA A 338 -23.53 -6.86 17.11
C ALA A 338 -24.19 -6.55 15.75
N ASP A 339 -24.83 -5.39 15.62
CA ASP A 339 -25.52 -4.93 14.41
C ASP A 339 -24.70 -3.93 13.57
N GLN A 340 -23.52 -3.51 14.04
CA GLN A 340 -22.65 -2.60 13.30
C GLN A 340 -21.83 -3.32 12.22
N LYS A 341 -21.78 -2.74 11.03
CA LYS A 341 -20.95 -3.22 9.92
C LYS A 341 -19.47 -3.20 10.32
N LEU A 342 -18.75 -4.28 10.01
CA LEU A 342 -17.32 -4.37 10.25
C LEU A 342 -16.56 -3.26 9.48
N PRO A 343 -15.45 -2.74 10.04
CA PRO A 343 -14.61 -1.79 9.33
C PRO A 343 -14.11 -2.38 8.01
N ALA A 344 -14.21 -1.60 6.93
CA ALA A 344 -13.58 -1.97 5.67
C ALA A 344 -12.05 -2.00 5.82
N VAL A 345 -11.38 -2.84 5.04
CA VAL A 345 -9.92 -2.89 5.00
C VAL A 345 -9.40 -2.29 3.70
N VAL A 346 -8.55 -1.28 3.84
CA VAL A 346 -7.87 -0.61 2.74
C VAL A 346 -6.42 -1.07 2.71
N MET A 347 -5.94 -1.49 1.54
CA MET A 347 -4.53 -1.74 1.31
C MET A 347 -4.04 -0.79 0.21
N SER A 348 -3.20 0.17 0.61
CA SER A 348 -2.69 1.26 -0.22
C SER A 348 -1.17 1.24 -0.30
N GLY A 349 -0.59 2.03 -1.21
CA GLY A 349 0.85 2.04 -1.49
C GLY A 349 1.27 1.09 -2.61
N GLY A 350 2.50 1.22 -3.09
CA GLY A 350 2.99 0.46 -4.25
C GLY A 350 2.90 -1.06 -4.08
N VAL A 351 3.14 -1.56 -2.86
CA VAL A 351 3.13 -3.00 -2.56
C VAL A 351 1.72 -3.58 -2.59
N ALA A 352 0.67 -2.76 -2.43
CA ALA A 352 -0.73 -3.18 -2.58
C ALA A 352 -1.08 -3.71 -3.98
N SER A 353 -0.23 -3.43 -4.97
CA SER A 353 -0.38 -3.95 -6.34
C SER A 353 -0.01 -5.43 -6.45
N ASN A 354 0.70 -5.97 -5.46
CA ASN A 354 1.15 -7.36 -5.44
C ASN A 354 -0.03 -8.30 -5.27
N THR A 355 -0.25 -9.17 -6.25
CA THR A 355 -1.41 -10.08 -6.27
C THR A 355 -1.33 -11.16 -5.20
N PHE A 356 -0.11 -11.56 -4.83
CA PHE A 356 0.11 -12.51 -3.76
C PHE A 356 -0.22 -11.92 -2.39
N LEU A 357 0.15 -10.65 -2.12
CA LEU A 357 -0.28 -9.93 -0.91
C LEU A 357 -1.81 -9.88 -0.80
N ARG A 358 -2.50 -9.54 -1.90
CA ARG A 358 -3.98 -9.51 -1.94
C ARG A 358 -4.57 -10.86 -1.55
N HIS A 359 -4.03 -11.94 -2.11
CA HIS A 359 -4.50 -13.29 -1.83
C HIS A 359 -4.18 -13.75 -0.40
N VAL A 360 -2.98 -13.45 0.11
CA VAL A 360 -2.57 -13.75 1.49
C VAL A 360 -3.48 -13.03 2.48
N LEU A 361 -3.73 -11.74 2.28
CA LEU A 361 -4.60 -10.95 3.13
C LEU A 361 -6.03 -11.51 3.12
N ALA A 362 -6.63 -11.67 1.93
CA ALA A 362 -7.98 -12.18 1.79
C ALA A 362 -8.16 -13.57 2.41
N SER A 363 -7.23 -14.50 2.12
CA SER A 363 -7.29 -15.85 2.67
C SER A 363 -7.17 -15.84 4.19
N THR A 364 -6.26 -15.01 4.73
CA THR A 364 -6.06 -14.90 6.18
C THR A 364 -7.29 -14.34 6.87
N LEU A 365 -7.96 -13.34 6.27
CA LEU A 365 -9.24 -12.80 6.75
C LEU A 365 -10.32 -13.89 6.79
N CYS A 366 -10.52 -14.62 5.69
CA CYS A 366 -11.48 -15.73 5.64
C CYS A 366 -11.21 -16.78 6.73
N ALA A 367 -9.95 -17.18 6.91
CA ALA A 367 -9.55 -18.17 7.91
C ALA A 367 -9.81 -17.73 9.36
N HIS A 368 -9.95 -16.43 9.62
CA HIS A 368 -10.19 -15.87 10.95
C HIS A 368 -11.63 -15.35 11.13
N GLY A 369 -12.55 -15.71 10.23
CA GLY A 369 -13.97 -15.32 10.33
C GLY A 369 -14.30 -13.92 9.83
N PHE A 370 -13.36 -13.27 9.13
CA PHE A 370 -13.54 -11.93 8.53
C PHE A 370 -13.77 -12.00 7.01
N GLY A 371 -14.39 -13.09 6.54
CA GLY A 371 -14.60 -13.33 5.09
C GLY A 371 -15.50 -12.30 4.40
N ASP A 372 -16.39 -11.65 5.16
CA ASP A 372 -17.35 -10.67 4.65
C ASP A 372 -16.83 -9.22 4.74
N VAL A 373 -15.60 -9.02 5.24
CA VAL A 373 -14.96 -7.70 5.26
C VAL A 373 -14.67 -7.24 3.84
N GLU A 374 -15.08 -6.02 3.51
CA GLU A 374 -14.78 -5.38 2.23
C GLU A 374 -13.31 -4.98 2.15
N LEU A 375 -12.66 -5.33 1.03
CA LEU A 375 -11.29 -5.01 0.73
C LEU A 375 -11.20 -3.97 -0.39
N PHE A 376 -10.36 -2.96 -0.17
CA PHE A 376 -10.11 -1.89 -1.11
C PHE A 376 -8.63 -1.85 -1.49
N PHE A 377 -8.33 -2.04 -2.77
CA PHE A 377 -6.99 -1.93 -3.34
C PHE A 377 -6.97 -0.85 -4.43
N PRO A 378 -6.66 0.41 -4.10
CA PRO A 378 -6.66 1.47 -5.10
C PRO A 378 -5.64 1.19 -6.22
N PRO A 379 -5.90 1.67 -7.45
CA PRO A 379 -4.96 1.50 -8.56
C PRO A 379 -3.57 2.05 -8.23
N PRO A 380 -2.48 1.39 -8.68
CA PRO A 380 -1.10 1.80 -8.38
C PRO A 380 -0.81 3.27 -8.68
N LYS A 381 -1.39 3.82 -9.76
CA LYS A 381 -1.24 5.22 -10.17
C LYS A 381 -1.75 6.23 -9.13
N TYR A 382 -2.66 5.83 -8.24
CA TYR A 382 -3.20 6.65 -7.15
C TYR A 382 -2.64 6.26 -5.78
N CYS A 383 -1.95 5.12 -5.67
CA CYS A 383 -1.28 4.64 -4.45
C CYS A 383 0.14 5.20 -4.25
N THR A 384 0.74 5.79 -5.30
CA THR A 384 2.00 6.54 -5.18
C THR A 384 1.70 8.00 -4.90
N ASP A 385 2.69 8.75 -4.41
CA ASP A 385 2.49 10.18 -4.10
C ASP A 385 2.02 10.94 -5.35
N ASN A 386 0.89 11.64 -5.21
CA ASN A 386 0.25 12.36 -6.30
C ASN A 386 -0.65 13.49 -5.78
N ALA A 387 -0.85 14.52 -6.59
CA ALA A 387 -1.69 15.65 -6.19
C ALA A 387 -3.19 15.33 -6.23
N ALA A 388 -3.63 14.28 -6.92
CA ALA A 388 -5.06 13.95 -6.96
C ALA A 388 -5.57 13.50 -5.58
N MET A 389 -4.82 12.66 -4.84
CA MET A 389 -5.17 12.27 -3.47
C MET A 389 -5.19 13.47 -2.50
N ILE A 390 -4.27 14.42 -2.69
CA ILE A 390 -4.23 15.68 -1.92
C ILE A 390 -5.47 16.52 -2.22
N GLY A 391 -5.80 16.70 -3.50
CA GLY A 391 -6.96 17.47 -3.92
C GLY A 391 -8.27 16.90 -3.42
N TRP A 392 -8.44 15.58 -3.48
CA TRP A 392 -9.63 14.91 -2.94
C TRP A 392 -9.77 15.10 -1.43
N THR A 393 -8.68 14.88 -0.69
CA THR A 393 -8.66 15.05 0.76
C THR A 393 -8.94 16.50 1.15
N GLY A 394 -8.33 17.46 0.45
CA GLY A 394 -8.58 18.88 0.65
C GLY A 394 -10.04 19.26 0.38
N ILE A 395 -10.68 18.66 -0.63
CA ILE A 395 -12.12 18.83 -0.88
C ILE A 395 -12.96 18.28 0.28
N GLU A 396 -12.71 17.05 0.74
CA GLU A 396 -13.46 16.49 1.86
C GLU A 396 -13.28 17.32 3.15
N MET A 397 -12.05 17.76 3.44
CA MET A 397 -11.76 18.64 4.59
C MET A 397 -12.45 20.00 4.46
N PHE A 398 -12.41 20.63 3.29
CA PHE A 398 -13.08 21.90 3.03
C PHE A 398 -14.60 21.80 3.20
N GLU A 399 -15.22 20.76 2.65
CA GLU A 399 -16.66 20.53 2.79
C GLU A 399 -17.07 20.22 4.23
N ALA A 400 -16.17 19.66 5.04
CA ALA A 400 -16.33 19.51 6.48
C ALA A 400 -16.11 20.83 7.27
N GLY A 401 -15.81 21.93 6.58
CA GLY A 401 -15.64 23.26 7.17
C GLY A 401 -14.21 23.58 7.61
N HIS A 402 -13.22 22.77 7.23
CA HIS A 402 -11.81 23.02 7.55
C HIS A 402 -11.15 23.90 6.49
N VAL A 403 -10.54 24.99 6.95
CA VAL A 403 -9.76 25.92 6.14
C VAL A 403 -8.56 26.40 6.94
N ASP A 404 -7.47 26.67 6.22
CA ASP A 404 -6.22 27.14 6.78
C ASP A 404 -5.96 28.60 6.43
N GLN A 405 -5.21 29.27 7.31
CA GLN A 405 -4.76 30.64 7.08
C GLN A 405 -3.60 30.66 6.08
N LEU A 406 -3.41 31.77 5.36
CA LEU A 406 -2.33 31.89 4.38
C LEU A 406 -0.91 31.85 4.99
N HIS A 407 -0.79 31.91 6.32
CA HIS A 407 0.49 31.84 7.04
C HIS A 407 0.86 30.43 7.52
N ILE A 408 0.11 29.39 7.14
CA ILE A 408 0.51 28.00 7.47
C ILE A 408 1.91 27.69 6.97
N ARG A 409 2.59 26.76 7.66
CA ARG A 409 3.94 26.30 7.34
C ARG A 409 3.94 24.80 7.17
N ALA A 410 4.95 24.29 6.45
CA ALA A 410 5.20 22.86 6.39
C ALA A 410 5.57 22.35 7.79
N ILE A 411 4.92 21.27 8.23
CA ILE A 411 5.20 20.58 9.48
C ILE A 411 5.96 19.31 9.13
N ARG A 412 7.18 19.16 9.65
CA ARG A 412 8.04 18.04 9.27
C ARG A 412 7.53 16.73 9.84
N LYS A 413 7.02 16.77 11.07
CA LYS A 413 6.48 15.62 11.78
C LYS A 413 5.09 15.96 12.29
N TRP A 414 4.11 15.86 11.40
CA TRP A 414 2.71 16.04 11.76
C TRP A 414 2.16 14.70 12.29
N PRO A 415 1.76 14.59 13.56
CA PRO A 415 1.13 13.37 14.06
C PRO A 415 -0.29 13.25 13.50
N LEU A 416 -0.63 12.08 12.95
CA LEU A 416 -1.95 11.87 12.32
C LEU A 416 -3.12 11.98 13.33
N ASN A 417 -2.87 11.70 14.60
CA ASN A 417 -3.82 11.87 15.71
C ASN A 417 -3.98 13.34 16.16
N GLU A 418 -3.13 14.24 15.68
CA GLU A 418 -3.16 15.69 15.95
C GLU A 418 -3.46 16.47 14.67
N LEU A 419 -4.31 15.90 13.82
CA LEU A 419 -4.64 16.45 12.51
C LEU A 419 -5.17 17.88 12.58
N LEU A 420 -6.09 18.18 13.52
CA LEU A 420 -6.71 19.51 13.63
C LEU A 420 -5.96 20.48 14.55
N THR A 421 -4.96 19.97 15.27
CA THR A 421 -4.16 20.76 16.22
C THR A 421 -2.68 20.47 15.98
N PRO A 422 -2.15 20.79 14.79
CA PRO A 422 -0.76 20.52 14.48
C PRO A 422 0.17 21.20 15.49
N VAL A 423 1.17 20.45 15.95
CA VAL A 423 2.22 21.00 16.82
C VAL A 423 2.98 22.06 16.04
N ASP A 424 3.10 23.26 16.61
CA ASP A 424 3.94 24.30 16.02
C ASP A 424 5.40 23.87 16.18
N ASP A 425 6.04 23.49 15.07
CA ASP A 425 7.41 22.95 15.09
C ASP A 425 8.45 23.97 15.58
N GLY A 426 8.07 25.25 15.80
CA GLY A 426 8.61 26.16 16.82
C GLY A 426 10.12 26.42 16.88
N LYS A 427 10.92 25.85 15.98
CA LYS A 427 12.38 25.91 15.98
C LYS A 427 12.82 26.73 14.78
N MET A 428 13.13 28.00 15.06
CA MET A 428 14.07 28.79 14.23
C MET A 428 15.44 28.13 14.24
#